data_AF-A0A6A5SEB3-F1
#
_entry.id   AF-A0A6A5SEB3-F1
#
_cell.length_a   1.000
_cell.length_b   1.000
_cell.length_c   1.000
_cell.angle_alpha   90.00
_cell.angle_beta   90.00
_cell.angle_gamma   90.00
#
_symmetry.space_group_name_H-M   'P 1'
#
loop_
_entity.id
_entity.type
_entity.pdbx_description
1 polymer ?
#
loop_
_entity_poly.entity_id
_entity_poly.type
_entity_poly.pdbx_seq_one_letter_code
_entity_poly.pdbx_strand_id
1 'polypeptide(L)'
;MAKTFSPVRPVSCSFVDSKSSLKSANIRINEVPTRLNILKQNPAATVPPLTDGVRVVTAAEYKLAAACLAEAFEQDDVARYFIDVPDREHWTEEEKWALHVEILEYVTYAHILKGLVTTVGDFEAVALWMPPGQNMDDYMTIFRSGMWRLNYRLSAEGKRRFFDEFLPLLHDTMHTTLGQQEYEAWYLVYLGTKPSGRGKGHARKLVEHVTRLADGEGRPCYLESSNACNPAIYRKFGFEERRTIHLQRGGRSVPLDIMVREPVAQEKNMNGA
;
A
#
# COMPACT_ATOMS: atom_id res chain seq x y z
N MET A 1 49.12 23.04 -28.53
CA MET A 1 49.51 22.65 -27.15
C MET A 1 48.52 21.60 -26.67
N ALA A 2 48.92 20.33 -26.69
CA ALA A 2 48.09 19.19 -26.29
C ALA A 2 48.79 18.49 -25.11
N LYS A 3 48.06 18.24 -24.02
CA LYS A 3 48.57 17.54 -22.83
C LYS A 3 48.20 16.06 -22.92
N THR A 4 49.23 15.23 -22.98
CA THR A 4 49.17 13.76 -22.97
C THR A 4 49.04 13.26 -21.52
N PHE A 5 48.06 12.41 -21.25
CA PHE A 5 47.91 11.69 -19.98
C PHE A 5 48.62 10.32 -20.05
N SER A 6 49.49 10.03 -19.08
CA SER A 6 50.13 8.73 -18.89
C SER A 6 49.30 7.81 -17.98
N PRO A 7 49.33 6.47 -18.17
CA PRO A 7 48.53 5.53 -17.38
C PRO A 7 49.24 5.13 -16.07
N VAL A 8 48.50 5.16 -14.96
CA VAL A 8 48.94 4.68 -13.63
C VAL A 8 48.60 3.20 -13.50
N ARG A 9 49.57 2.39 -13.06
CA ARG A 9 49.48 0.94 -12.84
C ARG A 9 48.74 0.59 -11.54
N PRO A 10 48.07 -0.58 -11.45
CA PRO A 10 47.38 -1.02 -10.24
C PRO A 10 48.37 -1.51 -9.17
N VAL A 11 48.09 -1.13 -7.92
CA VAL A 11 48.83 -1.55 -6.71
C VAL A 11 48.18 -2.82 -6.16
N SER A 12 48.97 -3.90 -6.06
CA SER A 12 48.60 -5.15 -5.39
C SER A 12 48.88 -5.06 -3.89
N CYS A 13 47.87 -5.24 -3.05
CA CYS A 13 48.05 -5.44 -1.61
C CYS A 13 47.95 -6.93 -1.27
N SER A 14 49.08 -7.53 -0.90
CA SER A 14 49.21 -8.87 -0.34
C SER A 14 48.85 -8.88 1.15
N PHE A 15 47.89 -9.71 1.54
CA PHE A 15 47.59 -10.01 2.94
C PHE A 15 48.44 -11.19 3.43
N VAL A 16 49.06 -11.00 4.58
CA VAL A 16 50.01 -11.90 5.24
C VAL A 16 49.26 -12.97 6.05
N ASP A 17 49.59 -14.23 5.79
CA ASP A 17 49.16 -15.40 6.57
C ASP A 17 49.67 -15.33 8.01
N SER A 18 48.76 -15.40 8.99
CA SER A 18 49.11 -15.69 10.38
C SER A 18 48.74 -17.13 10.72
N LYS A 19 49.74 -18.00 10.75
CA LYS A 19 49.63 -19.37 11.27
C LYS A 19 49.48 -19.34 12.80
N SER A 20 48.38 -19.87 13.31
CA SER A 20 48.22 -20.27 14.70
C SER A 20 47.79 -21.73 14.77
N SER A 21 48.51 -22.48 15.59
CA SER A 21 48.52 -23.95 15.73
C SER A 21 47.25 -24.48 16.41
N LEU A 22 46.53 -25.38 15.74
CA LEU A 22 45.45 -26.17 16.32
C LEU A 22 45.93 -27.60 16.57
N LYS A 23 45.99 -28.00 17.85
CA LYS A 23 46.20 -29.39 18.27
C LYS A 23 44.89 -30.16 18.12
N SER A 24 44.97 -31.33 17.47
CA SER A 24 43.89 -32.31 17.37
C SER A 24 43.50 -32.85 18.74
N ALA A 25 42.23 -32.73 19.11
CA ALA A 25 41.63 -33.44 20.22
C ALA A 25 40.54 -34.38 19.70
N ASN A 26 40.75 -35.68 19.89
CA ASN A 26 39.79 -36.74 19.62
C ASN A 26 38.57 -36.57 20.54
N ILE A 27 37.40 -36.29 19.96
CA ILE A 27 36.12 -36.31 20.69
C ILE A 27 35.38 -37.59 20.32
N ARG A 28 35.15 -38.42 21.34
CA ARG A 28 34.36 -39.65 21.29
C ARG A 28 32.90 -39.32 20.97
N ILE A 29 32.33 -40.02 20.00
CA ILE A 29 30.89 -40.02 19.71
C ILE A 29 30.19 -40.76 20.84
N ASN A 30 29.52 -40.03 21.72
CA ASN A 30 28.57 -40.60 22.68
C ASN A 30 27.14 -40.17 22.30
N GLU A 31 26.37 -41.18 21.91
CA GLU A 31 24.94 -41.42 22.16
C GLU A 31 23.97 -40.24 22.03
N VAL A 32 23.13 -40.32 20.99
CA VAL A 32 21.96 -39.47 20.75
C VAL A 32 20.84 -39.82 21.75
N PRO A 33 20.38 -38.89 22.61
CA PRO A 33 19.20 -39.14 23.43
C PRO A 33 17.94 -39.07 22.57
N THR A 34 17.33 -40.23 22.35
CA THR A 34 16.06 -40.41 21.63
C THR A 34 14.87 -39.94 22.49
N ARG A 35 14.69 -38.62 22.67
CA ARG A 35 13.39 -38.05 23.14
C ARG A 35 13.18 -36.66 22.57
N LEU A 36 12.40 -36.58 21.49
CA LEU A 36 11.73 -35.33 21.09
C LEU A 36 10.60 -35.10 22.09
N ASN A 37 10.78 -34.16 23.03
CA ASN A 37 9.64 -33.61 23.74
C ASN A 37 8.86 -32.76 22.73
N ILE A 38 7.77 -33.31 22.22
CA ILE A 38 6.76 -32.57 21.47
C ILE A 38 6.22 -31.51 22.42
N LEU A 39 6.68 -30.27 22.24
CA LEU A 39 6.01 -29.10 22.79
C LEU A 39 4.62 -29.10 22.17
N LYS A 40 3.61 -29.46 22.97
CA LYS A 40 2.21 -29.23 22.64
C LYS A 40 2.10 -27.77 22.22
N GLN A 41 1.83 -27.55 20.94
CA GLN A 41 1.44 -26.24 20.46
C GLN A 41 0.21 -25.83 21.28
N ASN A 42 0.34 -24.73 22.01
CA ASN A 42 -0.84 -24.06 22.54
C ASN A 42 -1.75 -23.75 21.33
N PRO A 43 -3.06 -24.05 21.40
CA PRO A 43 -3.97 -23.72 20.32
C PRO A 43 -3.82 -22.23 19.99
N ALA A 44 -3.76 -21.93 18.70
CA ALA A 44 -3.66 -20.59 18.16
C ALA A 44 -4.56 -19.65 18.98
N ALA A 45 -3.97 -18.57 19.49
CA ALA A 45 -4.71 -17.55 20.24
C ALA A 45 -5.94 -17.18 19.41
N THR A 46 -7.13 -17.49 19.95
CA THR A 46 -8.41 -17.13 19.34
C THR A 46 -8.42 -15.62 19.15
N VAL A 47 -8.36 -15.19 17.89
CA VAL A 47 -8.58 -13.81 17.48
C VAL A 47 -9.91 -13.39 18.11
N PRO A 48 -9.96 -12.33 18.93
CA PRO A 48 -11.21 -11.88 19.52
C PRO A 48 -12.24 -11.66 18.40
N PRO A 49 -13.50 -12.08 18.56
CA PRO A 49 -14.53 -11.81 17.57
C PRO A 49 -14.55 -10.30 17.32
N LEU A 50 -14.32 -9.91 16.06
CA LEU A 50 -14.19 -8.51 15.68
C LEU A 50 -15.54 -7.83 15.83
N THR A 51 -15.73 -7.24 17.01
CA THR A 51 -16.82 -6.33 17.32
C THR A 51 -16.88 -5.21 16.28
N ASP A 52 -18.06 -4.64 16.14
CA ASP A 52 -18.56 -3.68 15.15
C ASP A 52 -17.77 -2.35 14.95
N GLY A 53 -16.52 -2.26 15.45
CA GLY A 53 -15.63 -1.11 15.41
C GLY A 53 -14.45 -1.24 14.44
N VAL A 54 -13.73 -0.13 14.25
CA VAL A 54 -12.54 -0.04 13.39
C VAL A 54 -11.32 -0.64 14.09
N ARG A 55 -10.55 -1.44 13.35
CA ARG A 55 -9.31 -2.06 13.82
C ARG A 55 -8.16 -1.80 12.86
N VAL A 56 -6.96 -1.62 13.38
CA VAL A 56 -5.71 -1.57 12.59
C VAL A 56 -5.28 -2.99 12.18
N VAL A 57 -4.94 -3.15 10.90
CA VAL A 57 -4.45 -4.41 10.31
C VAL A 57 -2.96 -4.54 10.56
N THR A 58 -2.52 -5.74 10.96
CA THR A 58 -1.10 -6.03 11.19
C THR A 58 -0.43 -6.66 9.97
N ALA A 59 0.91 -6.66 9.95
CA ALA A 59 1.69 -7.31 8.90
C ALA A 59 1.42 -8.81 8.76
N ALA A 60 0.93 -9.50 9.80
CA ALA A 60 0.57 -10.91 9.72
C ALA A 60 -0.74 -11.16 8.94
N GLU A 61 -1.58 -10.13 8.82
CA GLU A 61 -2.94 -10.21 8.28
C GLU A 61 -3.08 -9.51 6.93
N TYR A 62 -2.00 -8.96 6.38
CA TYR A 62 -2.06 -8.09 5.21
C TYR A 62 -2.72 -8.74 3.99
N LYS A 63 -2.57 -10.06 3.83
CA LYS A 63 -3.20 -10.82 2.74
C LYS A 63 -4.72 -10.85 2.86
N LEU A 64 -5.28 -10.89 4.07
CA LEU A 64 -6.73 -10.84 4.28
C LEU A 64 -7.27 -9.46 3.90
N ALA A 65 -6.54 -8.40 4.26
CA ALA A 65 -6.90 -7.05 3.87
C ALA A 65 -6.78 -6.83 2.34
N ALA A 66 -5.70 -7.32 1.73
CA ALA A 66 -5.49 -7.27 0.29
C ALA A 66 -6.57 -8.05 -0.48
N ALA A 67 -6.98 -9.22 0.01
CA ALA A 67 -8.05 -10.02 -0.58
C ALA A 67 -9.40 -9.27 -0.57
N CYS A 68 -9.75 -8.61 0.55
CA CYS A 68 -10.95 -7.78 0.62
C CYS A 68 -10.92 -6.65 -0.43
N LEU A 69 -9.77 -6.00 -0.63
CA LEU A 69 -9.62 -4.98 -1.67
C LEU A 69 -9.68 -5.60 -3.06
N ALA A 70 -9.07 -6.77 -3.29
CA ALA A 70 -9.07 -7.43 -4.59
C ALA A 70 -10.50 -7.72 -5.05
N GLU A 71 -11.32 -8.28 -4.17
CA GLU A 71 -12.75 -8.50 -4.41
C GLU A 71 -13.52 -7.18 -4.61
N ALA A 72 -13.22 -6.15 -3.83
CA ALA A 72 -13.92 -4.87 -3.95
C ALA A 72 -13.63 -4.14 -5.27
N PHE A 73 -12.42 -4.31 -5.82
CA PHE A 73 -11.91 -3.65 -7.03
C PHE A 73 -11.83 -4.60 -8.25
N GLU A 74 -12.50 -5.76 -8.20
CA GLU A 74 -12.46 -6.78 -9.26
C GLU A 74 -12.77 -6.22 -10.67
N GLN A 75 -13.73 -5.29 -10.74
CA GLN A 75 -14.22 -4.70 -11.98
C GLN A 75 -13.90 -3.19 -12.08
N ASP A 76 -12.95 -2.70 -11.28
CA ASP A 76 -12.59 -1.29 -11.27
C ASP A 76 -11.68 -0.94 -12.46
N ASP A 77 -12.15 -0.01 -13.30
CA ASP A 77 -11.44 0.39 -14.53
C ASP A 77 -10.03 0.94 -14.24
N VAL A 78 -9.81 1.61 -13.09
CA VAL A 78 -8.50 2.16 -12.71
C VAL A 78 -7.56 1.06 -12.22
N ALA A 79 -8.03 0.18 -11.33
CA ALA A 79 -7.25 -0.95 -10.83
C ALA A 79 -6.82 -1.89 -11.97
N ARG A 80 -7.69 -2.06 -12.96
CA ARG A 80 -7.42 -2.90 -14.13
C ARG A 80 -6.65 -2.20 -15.24
N TYR A 81 -6.47 -0.87 -15.18
CA TYR A 81 -5.91 -0.06 -16.26
C TYR A 81 -4.53 -0.53 -16.77
N PHE A 82 -3.67 -0.99 -15.87
CA PHE A 82 -2.31 -1.49 -16.18
C PHE A 82 -2.21 -3.02 -16.15
N ILE A 83 -3.34 -3.72 -16.02
CA ILE A 83 -3.49 -5.18 -16.10
C ILE A 83 -4.13 -5.57 -17.44
N ASP A 84 -5.22 -4.89 -17.82
CA ASP A 84 -5.93 -5.06 -19.10
C ASP A 84 -5.26 -4.22 -20.18
N VAL A 85 -4.18 -4.78 -20.71
CA VAL A 85 -3.33 -4.16 -21.72
C VAL A 85 -3.27 -4.99 -22.99
N PRO A 86 -3.16 -4.36 -24.18
CA PRO A 86 -3.16 -5.08 -25.46
C PRO A 86 -2.07 -6.14 -25.58
N ASP A 87 -0.89 -5.93 -24.97
CA ASP A 87 0.21 -6.90 -24.99
C ASP A 87 0.00 -8.11 -24.05
N ARG A 88 -1.15 -8.17 -23.37
CA ARG A 88 -1.62 -9.30 -22.54
C ARG A 88 -3.06 -9.71 -22.85
N GLU A 89 -3.56 -9.42 -24.03
CA GLU A 89 -4.90 -9.87 -24.45
C GLU A 89 -5.06 -11.40 -24.42
N HIS A 90 -3.95 -12.14 -24.60
CA HIS A 90 -3.90 -13.60 -24.54
C HIS A 90 -3.94 -14.18 -23.11
N TRP A 91 -3.81 -13.36 -22.07
CA TRP A 91 -3.89 -13.83 -20.68
C TRP A 91 -5.32 -14.20 -20.32
N THR A 92 -5.44 -15.29 -19.56
CA THR A 92 -6.69 -15.70 -18.93
C THR A 92 -7.10 -14.72 -17.83
N GLU A 93 -8.39 -14.70 -17.47
CA GLU A 93 -8.85 -13.85 -16.37
C GLU A 93 -8.26 -14.30 -15.03
N GLU A 94 -7.95 -15.58 -14.87
CA GLU A 94 -7.26 -16.11 -13.70
C GLU A 94 -5.83 -15.55 -13.54
N GLU A 95 -5.08 -15.42 -14.64
CA GLU A 95 -3.73 -14.83 -14.63
C GLU A 95 -3.78 -13.34 -14.31
N LYS A 96 -4.74 -12.62 -14.88
CA LYS A 96 -4.96 -11.20 -14.59
C LYS A 96 -5.40 -10.98 -13.15
N TRP A 97 -6.29 -11.83 -12.65
CA TRP A 97 -6.72 -11.85 -11.25
C TRP A 97 -5.55 -12.10 -10.30
N ALA A 98 -4.67 -13.06 -10.61
CA ALA A 98 -3.49 -13.31 -9.81
C ALA A 98 -2.57 -12.09 -9.73
N LEU A 99 -2.38 -11.38 -10.85
CA LEU A 99 -1.62 -10.13 -10.85
C LEU A 99 -2.30 -9.02 -10.05
N HIS A 100 -3.62 -8.86 -10.19
CA HIS A 100 -4.44 -7.91 -9.41
C HIS A 100 -4.28 -8.13 -7.90
N VAL A 101 -4.42 -9.37 -7.44
CA VAL A 101 -4.23 -9.75 -6.03
C VAL A 101 -2.81 -9.42 -5.57
N GLU A 102 -1.79 -9.74 -6.36
CA GLU A 102 -0.40 -9.42 -6.02
C GLU A 102 -0.14 -7.91 -5.90
N ILE A 103 -0.69 -7.09 -6.81
CA ILE A 103 -0.58 -5.64 -6.74
C ILE A 103 -1.17 -5.13 -5.42
N LEU A 104 -2.36 -5.60 -5.04
CA LEU A 104 -2.99 -5.18 -3.79
C LEU A 104 -2.29 -5.74 -2.55
N GLU A 105 -1.65 -6.91 -2.63
CA GLU A 105 -0.75 -7.39 -1.58
C GLU A 105 0.44 -6.44 -1.39
N TYR A 106 1.10 -6.01 -2.48
CA TYR A 106 2.24 -5.10 -2.41
C TYR A 106 1.83 -3.74 -1.84
N VAL A 107 0.75 -3.15 -2.37
CA VAL A 107 0.24 -1.85 -1.92
C VAL A 107 -0.21 -1.91 -0.46
N THR A 108 -0.97 -2.93 -0.07
CA THR A 108 -1.42 -3.08 1.33
C THR A 108 -0.23 -3.21 2.27
N TYR A 109 0.77 -4.01 1.93
CA TYR A 109 1.95 -4.15 2.78
C TYR A 109 2.77 -2.86 2.85
N ALA A 110 2.89 -2.09 1.76
CA ALA A 110 3.53 -0.78 1.78
C ALA A 110 2.82 0.18 2.76
N HIS A 111 1.49 0.18 2.77
CA HIS A 111 0.70 0.98 3.72
C HIS A 111 0.79 0.47 5.17
N ILE A 112 1.07 -0.82 5.40
CA ILE A 112 1.38 -1.30 6.76
C ILE A 112 2.72 -0.74 7.26
N LEU A 113 3.70 -0.54 6.36
CA LEU A 113 5.02 -0.05 6.73
C LEU A 113 5.07 1.46 6.97
N LYS A 114 4.28 2.24 6.22
CA LYS A 114 4.37 3.72 6.18
C LYS A 114 3.06 4.45 6.39
N GLY A 115 1.95 3.75 6.21
CA GLY A 115 0.61 4.31 6.26
C GLY A 115 -0.20 3.79 7.45
N LEU A 116 -1.51 3.75 7.24
CA LEU A 116 -2.50 3.20 8.15
C LEU A 116 -3.44 2.28 7.36
N VAL A 117 -3.48 1.00 7.75
CA VAL A 117 -4.43 0.03 7.19
C VAL A 117 -5.45 -0.31 8.26
N THR A 118 -6.73 -0.06 7.97
CA THR A 118 -7.83 -0.31 8.90
C THR A 118 -8.88 -1.24 8.30
N THR A 119 -9.57 -1.99 9.14
CA THR A 119 -10.62 -2.93 8.76
C THR A 119 -11.81 -2.91 9.72
N VAL A 120 -12.98 -3.30 9.22
CA VAL A 120 -14.22 -3.52 9.98
C VAL A 120 -14.86 -4.83 9.52
N GLY A 121 -15.56 -5.52 10.44
CA GLY A 121 -16.41 -6.67 10.13
C GLY A 121 -15.62 -7.90 9.66
N ASP A 122 -14.46 -8.16 10.27
CA ASP A 122 -13.56 -9.26 9.90
C ASP A 122 -13.18 -9.24 8.41
N PHE A 123 -12.47 -8.17 8.01
CA PHE A 123 -12.08 -7.93 6.63
C PHE A 123 -13.28 -7.89 5.67
N GLU A 124 -14.44 -7.42 6.14
CA GLU A 124 -15.58 -7.07 5.27
C GLU A 124 -15.37 -5.74 4.56
N ALA A 125 -14.66 -4.81 5.21
CA ALA A 125 -14.20 -3.58 4.60
C ALA A 125 -12.79 -3.25 5.05
N VAL A 126 -12.03 -2.57 4.19
CA VAL A 126 -10.65 -2.17 4.40
C VAL A 126 -10.43 -0.76 3.86
N ALA A 127 -9.65 0.05 4.59
CA ALA A 127 -9.19 1.36 4.13
C ALA A 127 -7.68 1.49 4.31
N LEU A 128 -7.01 2.02 3.28
CA LEU A 128 -5.58 2.32 3.25
C LEU A 128 -5.42 3.83 3.19
N TRP A 129 -4.79 4.37 4.21
CA TRP A 129 -4.49 5.79 4.33
C TRP A 129 -2.98 6.01 4.38
N MET A 130 -2.53 7.09 3.75
CA MET A 130 -1.21 7.66 3.98
C MET A 130 -1.35 8.88 4.89
N PRO A 131 -0.64 8.92 6.04
CA PRO A 131 -0.66 10.07 6.93
C PRO A 131 0.16 11.24 6.35
N PRO A 132 -0.04 12.45 6.88
CA PRO A 132 0.69 13.65 6.47
C PRO A 132 2.21 13.44 6.48
N GLY A 133 2.88 13.94 5.43
CA GLY A 133 4.32 13.90 5.27
C GLY A 133 4.90 12.50 5.01
N GLN A 134 4.07 11.45 4.87
CA GLN A 134 4.52 10.11 4.49
C GLN A 134 4.20 9.80 3.03
N ASN A 135 5.10 9.07 2.39
CA ASN A 135 4.90 8.42 1.10
C ASN A 135 5.46 6.99 1.16
N MET A 136 5.40 6.26 0.04
CA MET A 136 5.89 4.87 -0.06
C MET A 136 7.09 4.73 -1.01
N ASP A 137 7.77 5.83 -1.31
CA ASP A 137 8.78 5.90 -2.38
C ASP A 137 10.19 5.53 -1.91
N ASP A 138 10.38 5.29 -0.61
CA ASP A 138 11.69 4.90 -0.10
C ASP A 138 12.06 3.45 -0.46
N TYR A 139 13.36 3.23 -0.69
CA TYR A 139 13.89 1.94 -1.14
C TYR A 139 13.54 0.77 -0.19
N MET A 140 13.46 1.00 1.12
CA MET A 140 13.19 -0.06 2.09
C MET A 140 11.72 -0.48 2.03
N THR A 141 10.80 0.47 1.91
CA THR A 141 9.38 0.20 1.70
C THR A 141 9.15 -0.50 0.37
N ILE A 142 9.75 -0.02 -0.72
CA ILE A 142 9.66 -0.64 -2.05
C ILE A 142 10.17 -2.10 -2.00
N PHE A 143 11.31 -2.34 -1.36
CA PHE A 143 11.90 -3.67 -1.25
C PHE A 143 11.03 -4.62 -0.42
N ARG A 144 10.62 -4.21 0.79
CA ARG A 144 9.89 -5.04 1.75
C ARG A 144 8.46 -5.33 1.32
N SER A 145 7.78 -4.37 0.70
CA SER A 145 6.43 -4.56 0.18
C SER A 145 6.39 -5.45 -1.06
N GLY A 146 7.50 -5.53 -1.79
CA GLY A 146 7.53 -6.23 -3.07
C GLY A 146 7.12 -5.36 -4.26
N MET A 147 6.88 -4.05 -4.06
CA MET A 147 6.57 -3.10 -5.15
C MET A 147 7.60 -3.13 -6.28
N TRP A 148 8.87 -3.41 -5.97
CA TRP A 148 9.91 -3.61 -7.00
C TRP A 148 9.60 -4.71 -8.02
N ARG A 149 8.80 -5.72 -7.62
CA ARG A 149 8.39 -6.83 -8.51
C ARG A 149 7.49 -6.35 -9.63
N LEU A 150 6.79 -5.22 -9.48
CA LEU A 150 5.94 -4.66 -10.54
C LEU A 150 6.72 -4.39 -11.84
N ASN A 151 8.00 -4.02 -11.74
CA ASN A 151 8.86 -3.82 -12.92
C ASN A 151 9.09 -5.10 -13.74
N TYR A 152 8.91 -6.28 -13.12
CA TYR A 152 9.02 -7.59 -13.75
C TYR A 152 7.66 -8.23 -14.03
N ARG A 153 6.65 -7.93 -13.20
CA ARG A 153 5.31 -8.52 -13.27
C ARG A 153 4.39 -7.80 -14.25
N LEU A 154 4.57 -6.50 -14.48
CA LEU A 154 3.84 -5.77 -15.52
C LEU A 154 4.46 -6.01 -16.90
N SER A 155 3.62 -6.00 -17.95
CA SER A 155 4.09 -6.04 -19.34
C SER A 155 4.76 -4.72 -19.75
N ALA A 156 5.22 -4.62 -21.00
CA ALA A 156 5.81 -3.38 -21.48
C ALA A 156 4.78 -2.24 -21.49
N GLU A 157 3.56 -2.50 -21.96
CA GLU A 157 2.49 -1.50 -21.93
C GLU A 157 1.96 -1.27 -20.52
N GLY A 158 1.83 -2.32 -19.69
CA GLY A 158 1.44 -2.18 -18.29
C GLY A 158 2.39 -1.28 -17.50
N LYS A 159 3.70 -1.38 -17.76
CA LYS A 159 4.71 -0.48 -17.16
C LYS A 159 4.56 0.96 -17.63
N ARG A 160 4.31 1.19 -18.92
CA ARG A 160 4.09 2.56 -19.43
C ARG A 160 2.86 3.20 -18.80
N ARG A 161 1.77 2.45 -18.68
CA ARG A 161 0.55 2.92 -18.01
C ARG A 161 0.78 3.20 -16.53
N PHE A 162 1.51 2.33 -15.84
CA PHE A 162 1.72 2.48 -14.40
C PHE A 162 2.78 3.54 -14.06
N PHE A 163 4.00 3.42 -14.57
CA PHE A 163 5.14 4.26 -14.20
C PHE A 163 5.24 5.56 -15.00
N ASP A 164 4.82 5.59 -16.26
CA ASP A 164 5.00 6.77 -17.13
C ASP A 164 3.71 7.62 -17.25
N GLU A 165 2.59 7.16 -16.68
CA GLU A 165 1.31 7.89 -16.72
C GLU A 165 0.61 7.91 -15.36
N PHE A 166 0.20 6.76 -14.83
CA PHE A 166 -0.63 6.70 -13.62
C PHE A 166 0.04 7.34 -12.41
N LEU A 167 1.27 6.92 -12.06
CA LEU A 167 1.97 7.48 -10.90
C LEU A 167 2.29 8.97 -11.05
N PRO A 168 2.87 9.46 -12.17
CA PRO A 168 3.08 10.89 -12.37
C PRO A 168 1.79 11.71 -12.34
N LEU A 169 0.72 11.21 -12.97
CA LEU A 169 -0.56 11.92 -13.02
C LEU A 169 -1.16 12.10 -11.62
N LEU A 170 -1.16 11.06 -10.78
CA LEU A 170 -1.66 11.18 -9.41
C LEU A 170 -0.81 12.12 -8.57
N HIS A 171 0.52 12.01 -8.67
CA HIS A 171 1.45 12.90 -7.96
C HIS A 171 1.22 14.37 -8.33
N ASP A 172 1.25 14.68 -9.64
CA ASP A 172 1.04 16.04 -10.14
C ASP A 172 -0.34 16.57 -9.78
N THR A 173 -1.36 15.69 -9.79
CA THR A 173 -2.73 16.08 -9.46
C THR A 173 -2.89 16.41 -7.98
N MET A 174 -2.31 15.61 -7.08
CA MET A 174 -2.32 15.92 -5.65
C MET A 174 -1.59 17.24 -5.38
N HIS A 175 -0.38 17.39 -5.92
CA HIS A 175 0.45 18.59 -5.77
C HIS A 175 -0.28 19.84 -6.26
N THR A 176 -0.86 19.80 -7.46
CA THR A 176 -1.59 20.95 -8.02
C THR A 176 -2.94 21.20 -7.36
N THR A 177 -3.54 20.21 -6.69
CA THR A 177 -4.83 20.38 -5.97
C THR A 177 -4.61 21.03 -4.60
N LEU A 178 -3.62 20.55 -3.84
CA LEU A 178 -3.41 20.93 -2.44
C LEU A 178 -2.31 21.98 -2.27
N GLY A 179 -1.42 22.15 -3.24
CA GLY A 179 -0.28 23.04 -3.13
C GLY A 179 0.56 22.76 -1.89
N GLN A 180 0.74 23.76 -1.04
CA GLN A 180 1.51 23.62 0.20
C GLN A 180 0.85 22.68 1.23
N GLN A 181 -0.47 22.45 1.15
CA GLN A 181 -1.19 21.57 2.08
C GLN A 181 -1.00 20.08 1.75
N GLU A 182 -0.35 19.74 0.63
CA GLU A 182 -0.07 18.35 0.23
C GLU A 182 0.59 17.55 1.36
N TYR A 183 1.64 18.10 1.96
CA TYR A 183 2.39 17.45 3.05
C TYR A 183 1.62 17.41 4.36
N GLU A 184 0.52 18.16 4.47
CA GLU A 184 -0.31 18.22 5.67
C GLU A 184 -1.55 17.33 5.59
N ALA A 185 -1.87 16.81 4.40
CA ALA A 185 -3.10 16.08 4.13
C ALA A 185 -3.01 14.58 4.46
N TRP A 186 -4.12 14.04 4.96
CA TRP A 186 -4.34 12.59 4.98
C TRP A 186 -4.81 12.13 3.60
N TYR A 187 -4.15 11.12 3.03
CA TYR A 187 -4.48 10.61 1.69
C TYR A 187 -5.16 9.24 1.78
N LEU A 188 -6.42 9.14 1.36
CA LEU A 188 -7.14 7.87 1.23
C LEU A 188 -6.82 7.23 -0.13
N VAL A 189 -6.01 6.18 -0.11
CA VAL A 189 -5.52 5.50 -1.31
C VAL A 189 -6.46 4.38 -1.76
N TYR A 190 -6.98 3.59 -0.83
CA TYR A 190 -7.99 2.57 -1.13
C TYR A 190 -9.07 2.54 -0.06
N LEU A 191 -10.32 2.41 -0.51
CA LEU A 191 -11.48 2.09 0.34
C LEU A 191 -12.28 0.98 -0.36
N GLY A 192 -12.23 -0.23 0.18
CA GLY A 192 -12.93 -1.39 -0.37
C GLY A 192 -13.91 -1.97 0.63
N THR A 193 -15.05 -2.45 0.12
CA THR A 193 -16.01 -3.26 0.90
C THR A 193 -16.46 -4.43 0.04
N LYS A 194 -16.17 -5.65 0.51
CA LYS A 194 -16.59 -6.87 -0.19
C LYS A 194 -18.12 -6.97 -0.25
N PRO A 195 -18.71 -7.67 -1.22
CA PRO A 195 -20.16 -7.73 -1.38
C PRO A 195 -20.92 -8.09 -0.09
N SER A 196 -20.39 -9.01 0.72
CA SER A 196 -21.02 -9.43 1.99
C SER A 196 -21.00 -8.36 3.09
N GLY A 197 -20.14 -7.33 2.96
CA GLY A 197 -19.99 -6.23 3.90
C GLY A 197 -20.79 -4.97 3.54
N ARG A 198 -21.40 -4.92 2.35
CA ARG A 198 -22.12 -3.74 1.85
C ARG A 198 -23.40 -3.48 2.64
N GLY A 199 -23.82 -2.21 2.71
CA GLY A 199 -25.05 -1.81 3.41
C GLY A 199 -24.97 -1.81 4.95
N LYS A 200 -23.86 -2.25 5.54
CA LYS A 200 -23.66 -2.30 7.00
C LYS A 200 -23.02 -1.04 7.61
N GLY A 201 -22.70 -0.04 6.79
CA GLY A 201 -22.05 1.20 7.24
C GLY A 201 -20.54 1.09 7.48
N HIS A 202 -19.89 0.00 7.07
CA HIS A 202 -18.46 -0.24 7.32
C HIS A 202 -17.54 0.81 6.70
N ALA A 203 -17.77 1.17 5.43
CA ALA A 203 -17.02 2.23 4.75
C ALA A 203 -17.10 3.57 5.51
N ARG A 204 -18.29 3.91 6.02
CA ARG A 204 -18.51 5.11 6.84
C ARG A 204 -17.67 5.05 8.12
N LYS A 205 -17.70 3.93 8.85
CA LYS A 205 -16.91 3.75 10.07
C LYS A 205 -15.41 3.94 9.82
N LEU A 206 -14.89 3.36 8.73
CA LEU A 206 -13.48 3.47 8.33
C LEU A 206 -13.08 4.90 7.98
N VAL A 207 -13.88 5.59 7.15
CA VAL A 207 -13.58 6.97 6.76
C VAL A 207 -13.69 7.91 7.95
N GLU A 208 -14.77 7.84 8.73
CA GLU A 208 -14.98 8.70 9.89
C GLU A 208 -13.93 8.50 10.99
N HIS A 209 -13.30 7.32 11.07
CA HIS A 209 -12.21 7.09 12.00
C HIS A 209 -11.02 8.01 11.73
N VAL A 210 -10.60 8.13 10.47
CA VAL A 210 -9.46 8.97 10.09
C VAL A 210 -9.88 10.44 9.94
N THR A 211 -11.05 10.75 9.38
CA THR A 211 -11.45 12.15 9.23
C THR A 211 -11.66 12.86 10.58
N ARG A 212 -12.11 12.15 11.63
CA ARG A 212 -12.17 12.73 12.99
C ARG A 212 -10.79 13.03 13.57
N LEU A 213 -9.79 12.19 13.27
CA LEU A 213 -8.41 12.45 13.66
C LEU A 213 -7.89 13.69 12.92
N ALA A 214 -8.08 13.73 11.60
CA ALA A 214 -7.71 14.87 10.76
C ALA A 214 -8.39 16.17 11.21
N ASP A 215 -9.68 16.13 11.58
CA ASP A 215 -10.41 17.28 12.14
C ASP A 215 -9.76 17.78 13.44
N GLY A 216 -9.40 16.87 14.35
CA GLY A 216 -8.73 17.22 15.60
C GLY A 216 -7.34 17.82 15.40
N GLU A 217 -6.67 17.47 14.29
CA GLU A 217 -5.36 17.97 13.89
C GLU A 217 -5.44 19.23 13.01
N GLY A 218 -6.64 19.63 12.58
CA GLY A 218 -6.82 20.75 11.65
C GLY A 218 -6.24 20.45 10.26
N ARG A 219 -6.33 19.20 9.79
CA ARG A 219 -5.71 18.72 8.56
C ARG A 219 -6.74 18.31 7.50
N PRO A 220 -6.49 18.63 6.21
CA PRO A 220 -7.37 18.18 5.13
C PRO A 220 -7.22 16.68 4.86
N CYS A 221 -8.22 16.11 4.22
CA CYS A 221 -8.16 14.76 3.63
C CYS A 221 -8.30 14.86 2.11
N TYR A 222 -7.61 13.99 1.39
CA TYR A 222 -7.58 13.95 -0.07
C TYR A 222 -7.81 12.52 -0.57
N LEU A 223 -8.46 12.38 -1.74
CA LEU A 223 -8.64 11.12 -2.43
C LEU A 223 -8.81 11.31 -3.94
N GLU A 224 -8.54 10.26 -4.69
CA GLU A 224 -9.02 10.08 -6.07
C GLU A 224 -10.03 8.94 -6.13
N SER A 225 -11.21 9.25 -6.68
CA SER A 225 -12.31 8.32 -6.81
C SER A 225 -12.33 7.70 -8.21
N SER A 226 -12.13 6.38 -8.30
CA SER A 226 -12.05 5.62 -9.55
C SER A 226 -13.40 5.30 -10.21
N ASN A 227 -14.53 5.53 -9.54
CA ASN A 227 -15.85 5.17 -10.03
C ASN A 227 -16.85 6.32 -9.86
N ALA A 228 -17.59 6.64 -10.91
CA ALA A 228 -18.56 7.74 -10.95
C ALA A 228 -19.68 7.64 -9.89
N CYS A 229 -19.92 6.46 -9.31
CA CYS A 229 -20.90 6.28 -8.23
C CYS A 229 -20.37 6.68 -6.84
N ASN A 230 -19.04 6.69 -6.65
CA ASN A 230 -18.41 6.91 -5.35
C ASN A 230 -18.45 8.38 -4.88
N PRO A 231 -18.36 9.43 -5.72
CA PRO A 231 -18.40 10.81 -5.25
C PRO A 231 -19.63 11.16 -4.42
N ALA A 232 -20.80 10.60 -4.76
CA ALA A 232 -22.02 10.79 -3.98
C ALA A 232 -21.93 10.21 -2.56
N ILE A 233 -21.12 9.16 -2.37
CA ILE A 233 -20.83 8.58 -1.06
C ILE A 233 -19.85 9.47 -0.30
N TYR A 234 -18.75 9.89 -0.93
CA TYR A 234 -17.72 10.72 -0.31
C TYR A 234 -18.24 12.10 0.10
N ARG A 235 -19.18 12.69 -0.65
CA ARG A 235 -19.86 13.93 -0.25
C ARG A 235 -20.56 13.82 1.10
N LYS A 236 -21.11 12.64 1.45
CA LYS A 236 -21.71 12.41 2.77
C LYS A 236 -20.69 12.38 3.91
N PHE A 237 -19.41 12.18 3.59
CA PHE A 237 -18.31 12.24 4.55
C PHE A 237 -17.67 13.64 4.61
N GLY A 238 -18.17 14.60 3.83
CA GLY A 238 -17.68 15.98 3.79
C GLY A 238 -16.62 16.24 2.71
N PHE A 239 -16.39 15.30 1.79
CA PHE A 239 -15.50 15.54 0.65
C PHE A 239 -16.22 16.36 -0.43
N GLU A 240 -15.51 17.34 -0.97
CA GLU A 240 -15.92 18.15 -2.09
C GLU A 240 -15.13 17.76 -3.33
N GLU A 241 -15.81 17.69 -4.47
CA GLU A 241 -15.17 17.44 -5.76
C GLU A 241 -14.43 18.70 -6.21
N ARG A 242 -13.17 18.53 -6.63
CA ARG A 242 -12.33 19.62 -7.13
C ARG A 242 -12.23 19.62 -8.65
N ARG A 243 -12.07 18.43 -9.25
CA ARG A 243 -11.96 18.22 -10.71
C ARG A 243 -11.97 16.74 -11.05
N THR A 244 -12.19 16.43 -12.32
CA THR A 244 -11.99 15.08 -12.89
C THR A 244 -10.74 15.06 -13.76
N ILE A 245 -9.84 14.12 -13.51
CA ILE A 245 -8.70 13.79 -14.37
C ILE A 245 -9.00 12.50 -15.14
N HIS A 246 -8.16 12.17 -16.11
CA HIS A 246 -8.38 10.99 -16.94
C HIS A 246 -7.08 10.29 -17.29
N LEU A 247 -7.10 8.96 -17.22
CA LEU A 247 -6.09 8.10 -17.82
C LEU A 247 -6.46 7.89 -19.30
N GLN A 248 -5.50 8.09 -20.22
CA GLN A 248 -5.79 8.29 -21.65
C GLN A 248 -5.25 7.18 -22.57
N ARG A 249 -4.38 6.29 -22.07
CA ARG A 249 -3.85 5.18 -22.87
C ARG A 249 -4.89 4.06 -23.00
N GLY A 250 -4.72 3.25 -24.07
CA GLY A 250 -5.55 2.08 -24.30
C GLY A 250 -6.88 2.33 -25.02
N GLY A 251 -7.06 3.51 -25.61
CA GLY A 251 -8.24 3.81 -26.44
C GLY A 251 -9.53 4.04 -25.64
N ARG A 252 -9.47 4.03 -24.31
CA ARG A 252 -10.58 4.37 -23.42
C ARG A 252 -10.09 5.37 -22.38
N SER A 253 -10.81 6.48 -22.27
CA SER A 253 -10.57 7.48 -21.23
C SER A 253 -11.17 6.99 -19.91
N VAL A 254 -10.34 6.75 -18.89
CA VAL A 254 -10.79 6.30 -17.56
C VAL A 254 -10.78 7.49 -16.61
N PRO A 255 -11.95 7.98 -16.14
CA PRO A 255 -12.01 9.15 -15.27
C PRO A 255 -11.60 8.82 -13.83
N LEU A 256 -10.98 9.79 -13.15
CA LEU A 256 -10.83 9.81 -11.69
C LEU A 256 -11.29 11.16 -11.15
N ASP A 257 -12.20 11.13 -10.17
CA ASP A 257 -12.71 12.33 -9.53
C ASP A 257 -11.85 12.68 -8.31
N ILE A 258 -11.24 13.86 -8.35
CA ILE A 258 -10.39 14.38 -7.28
C ILE A 258 -11.26 15.04 -6.24
N MET A 259 -11.15 14.59 -5.00
CA MET A 259 -11.95 15.12 -3.91
C MET A 259 -11.11 15.50 -2.70
N VAL A 260 -11.49 16.61 -2.08
CA VAL A 260 -10.82 17.17 -0.89
C VAL A 260 -11.85 17.41 0.20
N ARG A 261 -11.52 17.07 1.42
CA ARG A 261 -12.29 17.40 2.62
C ARG A 261 -11.46 18.32 3.50
N GLU A 262 -11.92 19.54 3.69
CA GLU A 262 -11.34 20.45 4.68
C GLU A 262 -11.67 19.98 6.11
N PRO A 263 -10.79 20.25 7.10
CA PRO A 263 -11.06 19.91 8.48
C PRO A 263 -12.26 20.70 9.02
N VAL A 264 -13.13 20.02 9.76
CA VAL A 264 -14.26 20.66 10.45
C VAL A 264 -13.78 21.13 11.82
N ALA A 265 -13.88 22.43 12.09
CA ALA A 265 -13.51 23.00 13.38
C ALA A 265 -14.31 22.34 14.50
N GLN A 266 -13.62 21.72 15.46
CA GLN A 266 -14.26 21.36 16.72
C GLN A 266 -14.43 22.64 17.53
N GLU A 267 -15.68 23.06 17.74
CA GLU A 267 -15.98 24.09 18.74
C GLU A 267 -15.42 23.61 20.08
N LYS A 268 -14.29 24.18 20.50
CA LYS A 268 -13.83 24.03 21.88
C LYS A 268 -14.94 24.60 22.74
N ASN A 269 -15.66 23.73 23.44
CA ASN A 269 -16.49 24.13 24.57
C ASN A 269 -15.59 24.81 25.60
N MET A 270 -15.37 26.11 25.44
CA MET A 270 -14.85 27.01 26.46
C MET A 270 -15.95 27.25 27.48
N ASN A 271 -16.38 26.19 28.15
CA ASN A 271 -17.23 26.21 29.33
C ASN A 271 -16.62 25.24 30.34
N GLY A 272 -15.52 25.67 30.95
CA GLY A 272 -14.88 25.05 32.09
C GLY A 272 -14.21 26.17 32.88
N ALA A 273 -15.00 26.82 33.72
CA ALA A 273 -14.58 27.80 34.71
C ALA A 273 -13.63 27.18 35.75
#